data_AF-A0A444K4X4-F1
#
_entry.id   AF-A0A444K4X4-F1
#
_cell.length_a   1.000
_cell.length_b   1.000
_cell.length_c   1.000
_cell.angle_alpha   90.00
_cell.angle_beta   90.00
_cell.angle_gamma   90.00
#
_symmetry.space_group_name_H-M   'P 1'
#
loop_
_entity.id
_entity.type
_entity.pdbx_description
1 polymer ?
#
loop_
_entity_poly.entity_id
_entity_poly.type
_entity_poly.pdbx_seq_one_letter_code
_entity_poly.pdbx_strand_id
1 'polypeptide(L)'
;ATTFSRGGFLKEADREALLARGAVGDLLFHFYDRKGDLVDHPVNSHVMSVDVDRLRKAPIRILTSGGEEKTEALLGAMNLVAPTVLITDEESARRMLAAHGASR
;
A
#
# COMPACT_ATOMS: atom_id res chain seq x y z
N ALA A 1 8.55 8.21 6.48
CA ALA A 1 9.58 7.40 5.80
C ALA A 1 9.30 5.93 6.04
N THR A 2 9.19 5.12 4.98
CA THR A 2 8.89 3.68 5.08
C THR A 2 10.11 2.86 5.53
N THR A 3 9.89 1.77 6.27
CA THR A 3 10.95 0.97 6.93
C THR A 3 12.03 0.47 5.97
N PHE A 4 11.68 0.03 4.77
CA PHE A 4 12.65 -0.48 3.79
C PHE A 4 13.55 0.61 3.20
N SER A 5 13.09 1.87 3.15
CA SER A 5 13.92 3.00 2.73
C SER A 5 15.12 3.21 3.67
N ARG A 6 14.98 2.82 4.95
CA ARG A 6 16.07 2.89 5.94
C ARG A 6 17.01 1.68 5.89
N GLY A 7 16.56 0.56 5.34
CA GLY A 7 17.30 -0.70 5.32
C GLY A 7 18.20 -0.90 4.10
N GLY A 8 18.21 0.04 3.14
CA GLY A 8 19.01 -0.06 1.91
C GLY A 8 18.50 -1.09 0.90
N PHE A 9 17.26 -1.56 1.05
CA PHE A 9 16.65 -2.58 0.18
C PHE A 9 16.16 -2.04 -1.16
N LEU A 10 16.04 -0.72 -1.28
CA LEU A 10 15.58 -0.02 -2.49
C LEU A 10 16.51 1.18 -2.72
N LYS A 11 17.01 1.35 -3.95
CA LYS A 11 17.81 2.53 -4.30
C LYS A 11 16.88 3.75 -4.36
N GLU A 12 17.41 4.93 -4.04
CA GLU A 12 16.60 6.15 -4.07
C GLU A 12 16.05 6.44 -5.48
N ALA A 13 16.83 6.19 -6.53
CA ALA A 13 16.38 6.34 -7.91
C ALA A 13 15.17 5.43 -8.25
N ASP A 14 15.15 4.20 -7.75
CA ASP A 14 14.00 3.29 -7.94
C ASP A 14 12.78 3.80 -7.15
N ARG A 15 13.01 4.34 -5.94
CA ARG A 15 11.95 4.95 -5.12
C ARG A 15 11.34 6.17 -5.82
N GLU A 16 12.16 7.06 -6.34
CA GLU A 16 11.69 8.23 -7.10
C GLU A 16 10.92 7.82 -8.35
N ALA A 17 11.42 6.82 -9.09
CA ALA A 17 10.72 6.29 -10.26
C ALA A 17 9.35 5.68 -9.90
N LEU A 18 9.25 4.94 -8.79
CA LEU A 18 7.99 4.41 -8.28
C LEU A 18 7.00 5.53 -7.92
N LEU A 19 7.47 6.56 -7.20
CA LEU A 19 6.65 7.72 -6.83
C LEU A 19 6.17 8.49 -8.07
N ALA A 20 7.04 8.71 -9.05
CA ALA A 20 6.70 9.37 -10.31
C ALA A 20 5.63 8.60 -11.11
N ARG A 21 5.53 7.29 -10.89
CA ARG A 21 4.52 6.41 -11.50
C ARG A 21 3.26 6.23 -10.64
N GLY A 22 3.14 6.98 -9.54
CA GLY A 22 1.94 7.01 -8.71
C GLY A 22 1.92 5.99 -7.58
N ALA A 23 3.06 5.38 -7.23
CA ALA A 23 3.12 4.53 -6.04
C ALA A 23 2.74 5.32 -4.79
N VAL A 24 1.73 4.86 -4.06
CA VAL A 24 1.29 5.46 -2.80
C VAL A 24 1.72 4.64 -1.59
N GLY A 25 2.05 3.36 -1.79
CA GLY A 25 2.52 2.46 -0.75
C GLY A 25 3.00 1.13 -1.33
N ASP A 26 3.35 0.22 -0.43
CA ASP A 26 3.72 -1.16 -0.76
C ASP A 26 3.09 -2.14 0.22
N LEU A 27 2.96 -3.39 -0.22
CA LEU A 27 2.51 -4.51 0.59
C LEU A 27 3.43 -5.68 0.29
N LEU A 28 4.26 -6.05 1.26
CA LEU A 28 5.33 -7.05 1.09
C LEU A 28 6.23 -6.75 -0.12
N PHE A 29 6.64 -5.47 -0.29
CA PHE A 29 7.40 -4.96 -1.44
C PHE A 29 6.65 -4.91 -2.78
N HIS A 30 5.38 -5.30 -2.84
CA HIS A 30 4.56 -5.00 -4.01
C HIS A 30 4.06 -3.56 -3.93
N PHE A 31 4.65 -2.67 -4.71
CA PHE A 31 4.29 -1.26 -4.79
C PHE A 31 3.00 -1.09 -5.60
N TYR A 32 2.06 -0.33 -5.06
CA TYR A 32 0.74 -0.12 -5.63
C TYR A 32 0.34 1.35 -5.65
N ASP A 33 -0.60 1.66 -6.54
CA ASP A 33 -1.18 2.98 -6.68
C ASP A 33 -2.45 3.15 -5.81
N ARG A 34 -3.05 4.34 -5.89
CA ARG A 34 -4.26 4.67 -5.11
C ARG A 34 -5.49 3.83 -5.48
N LYS A 35 -5.54 3.27 -6.68
CA LYS A 35 -6.61 2.39 -7.15
C LYS A 35 -6.42 0.95 -6.69
N GLY A 36 -5.27 0.63 -6.11
CA GLY A 36 -4.90 -0.72 -5.71
C GLY A 36 -4.36 -1.55 -6.87
N ASP A 37 -3.91 -0.91 -7.95
CA ASP A 37 -3.21 -1.57 -9.04
C ASP A 37 -1.71 -1.61 -8.73
N LEU A 38 -1.04 -2.70 -9.09
CA LEU A 38 0.42 -2.77 -8.97
C LEU A 38 1.05 -1.80 -9.95
N VAL A 39 1.97 -0.97 -9.45
CA VAL A 39 2.72 -0.05 -10.30
C VAL A 39 3.58 -0.87 -11.25
N ASP A 40 3.46 -0.61 -12.55
CA ASP A 40 4.31 -1.23 -13.56
C ASP A 40 5.75 -0.75 -13.36
N HIS A 41 6.58 -1.52 -12.67
CA HIS A 41 7.97 -1.18 -12.41
C HIS A 41 8.78 -2.47 -12.18
N PRO A 42 10.03 -2.58 -12.67
CA PRO A 42 10.82 -3.80 -12.53
C PRO A 42 11.01 -4.28 -11.10
N VAL A 43 10.99 -3.37 -10.12
CA VAL A 43 11.03 -3.74 -8.69
C VAL A 43 9.96 -4.76 -8.34
N ASN A 44 8.73 -4.59 -8.82
CA ASN A 44 7.62 -5.51 -8.53
C ASN A 44 7.85 -6.91 -9.13
N SER A 45 8.57 -7.03 -10.25
CA SER A 45 8.94 -8.33 -10.84
C SER A 45 10.12 -9.03 -10.14
N HIS A 46 10.89 -8.31 -9.33
CA HIS A 46 12.02 -8.87 -8.58
C HIS A 46 11.65 -9.30 -7.16
N VAL A 47 10.40 -9.04 -6.73
CA VAL A 47 9.90 -9.40 -5.40
C VAL A 47 9.77 -10.92 -5.32
N MET A 48 10.35 -11.52 -4.27
CA MET A 48 10.22 -12.95 -3.95
C MET A 48 9.22 -13.24 -2.82
N SER A 49 8.42 -12.24 -2.43
CA SER A 49 7.40 -12.39 -1.39
C SER A 49 6.14 -13.10 -1.92
N VAL A 50 5.14 -13.27 -1.07
CA VAL A 50 3.88 -13.91 -1.48
C VAL A 50 3.11 -12.99 -2.42
N ASP A 51 2.77 -13.52 -3.61
CA ASP A 51 1.96 -12.80 -4.59
C ASP A 51 0.67 -12.21 -3.99
N VAL A 52 0.35 -10.98 -4.37
CA VAL A 52 -0.86 -10.28 -3.95
C VAL A 52 -2.13 -11.09 -4.24
N ASP A 53 -2.19 -11.78 -5.38
CA ASP A 53 -3.33 -12.64 -5.73
C ASP A 53 -3.53 -13.82 -4.79
N ARG A 54 -2.44 -14.31 -4.19
CA ARG A 54 -2.52 -15.35 -3.17
C ARG A 54 -3.01 -14.78 -1.84
N LEU A 55 -2.60 -13.55 -1.50
CA LEU A 55 -3.09 -12.85 -0.31
C LEU A 55 -4.59 -12.56 -0.40
N ARG A 56 -5.08 -12.14 -1.56
CA ARG A 56 -6.52 -11.93 -1.83
C ARG A 56 -7.37 -13.17 -1.57
N LYS A 57 -6.81 -14.36 -1.77
CA LYS A 57 -7.49 -15.65 -1.56
C LYS A 57 -7.49 -16.11 -0.10
N ALA A 58 -6.68 -15.51 0.77
CA ALA A 58 -6.69 -15.86 2.18
C ALA A 58 -8.07 -15.53 2.79
N PRO A 59 -8.69 -16.44 3.56
CA PRO A 59 -10.03 -16.21 4.11
C PRO A 59 -10.04 -15.10 5.17
N ILE A 60 -8.92 -14.89 5.86
CA ILE A 60 -8.73 -13.83 6.84
C ILE A 60 -7.54 -12.99 6.39
N ARG A 61 -7.78 -11.69 6.20
CA ARG A 61 -6.80 -10.69 5.73
C ARG A 61 -6.85 -9.51 6.69
N ILE A 62 -5.91 -9.48 7.63
CA ILE A 62 -5.81 -8.41 8.64
C ILE A 62 -4.81 -7.37 8.12
N LEU A 63 -5.29 -6.19 7.76
CA LEU A 63 -4.44 -5.05 7.42
C LEU A 63 -4.24 -4.19 8.67
N THR A 64 -2.99 -4.00 9.08
CA THR A 64 -2.64 -3.15 10.22
C THR A 64 -1.76 -2.00 9.75
N SER A 65 -2.25 -0.77 9.85
CA SER A 65 -1.46 0.41 9.52
C SER A 65 -2.14 1.67 10.05
N GLY A 66 -1.35 2.69 10.32
CA GLY A 66 -1.77 3.97 10.89
C GLY A 66 -0.68 5.02 10.71
N GLY A 67 -1.09 6.28 10.77
CA GLY A 67 -0.24 7.45 10.55
C GLY A 67 -0.84 8.44 9.55
N GLU A 68 -0.71 9.71 9.86
CA GLU A 68 -1.23 10.83 9.07
C GLU A 68 -0.73 10.81 7.62
N GLU A 69 0.51 10.39 7.39
CA GLU A 69 1.14 10.35 6.08
C GLU A 69 0.72 9.15 5.21
N LYS A 70 -0.12 8.24 5.74
CA LYS A 70 -0.42 6.95 5.10
C LYS A 70 -1.85 6.84 4.57
N THR A 71 -2.64 7.91 4.57
CA THR A 71 -4.05 7.86 4.12
C THR A 71 -4.18 7.30 2.70
N GLU A 72 -3.38 7.79 1.74
CA GLU A 72 -3.43 7.30 0.36
C GLU A 72 -2.96 5.84 0.24
N ALA A 73 -1.92 5.46 0.98
CA ALA A 73 -1.44 4.08 1.04
C ALA A 73 -2.50 3.13 1.60
N LEU A 74 -3.14 3.50 2.71
CA LEU A 74 -4.21 2.74 3.34
C LEU A 74 -5.38 2.54 2.36
N LEU A 75 -5.82 3.60 1.68
CA LEU A 75 -6.91 3.51 0.72
C LEU A 75 -6.53 2.67 -0.52
N GLY A 76 -5.29 2.78 -1.01
CA GLY A 76 -4.75 1.90 -2.05
C GLY A 76 -4.71 0.44 -1.61
N ALA A 77 -4.26 0.16 -0.37
CA ALA A 77 -4.23 -1.19 0.19
C ALA A 77 -5.63 -1.79 0.38
N MET A 78 -6.62 -0.98 0.80
CA MET A 78 -8.02 -1.41 0.89
C MET A 78 -8.53 -1.91 -0.46
N ASN A 79 -8.20 -1.21 -1.55
CA ASN A 79 -8.56 -1.62 -2.91
C ASN A 79 -7.72 -2.81 -3.39
N LEU A 80 -6.43 -2.84 -3.06
CA LEU A 80 -5.50 -3.88 -3.50
C LEU A 80 -5.90 -5.25 -2.96
N VAL A 81 -6.10 -5.40 -1.64
CA VAL A 81 -6.28 -6.73 -1.02
C VAL A 81 -7.66 -6.98 -0.42
N ALA A 82 -8.55 -5.99 -0.42
CA ALA A 82 -9.89 -6.06 0.18
C ALA A 82 -9.85 -6.76 1.56
N PRO A 83 -9.15 -6.17 2.55
CA PRO A 83 -8.90 -6.82 3.81
C PRO A 83 -10.22 -7.13 4.54
N THR A 84 -10.27 -8.25 5.24
CA THR A 84 -11.46 -8.64 6.03
C THR A 84 -11.49 -7.94 7.37
N VAL A 85 -10.32 -7.51 7.87
CA VAL A 85 -10.16 -6.78 9.12
C VAL A 85 -9.16 -5.66 8.89
N LEU A 86 -9.52 -4.45 9.32
CA LEU A 86 -8.64 -3.29 9.35
C LEU A 86 -8.38 -2.91 10.81
N ILE A 87 -7.12 -2.75 11.18
CA ILE A 87 -6.69 -2.18 12.46
C ILE A 87 -5.91 -0.91 12.16
N THR A 88 -6.43 0.22 12.61
CA THR A 88 -5.86 1.56 12.38
C THR A 88 -6.15 2.47 13.57
N ASP A 89 -5.46 3.61 13.66
CA ASP A 89 -5.71 4.62 14.68
C ASP A 89 -6.90 5.52 14.33
N GLU A 90 -7.39 6.26 15.32
CA GLU A 90 -8.57 7.12 15.20
C GLU A 90 -8.43 8.17 14.08
N GLU A 91 -7.27 8.82 14.00
CA GLU A 91 -7.02 9.91 13.05
C GLU A 91 -6.98 9.38 11.61
N SER A 92 -6.30 8.25 11.40
CA SER A 92 -6.26 7.55 10.12
C SER A 92 -7.65 7.12 9.67
N ALA A 93 -8.48 6.59 10.59
CA ALA A 93 -9.86 6.20 10.30
C ALA A 93 -10.72 7.42 9.87
N ARG A 94 -10.62 8.55 10.59
CA ARG A 94 -11.34 9.79 10.25
C ARG A 94 -10.99 10.28 8.84
N ARG A 95 -9.71 10.28 8.49
CA ARG A 95 -9.23 10.71 7.16
C ARG A 95 -9.68 9.78 6.04
N MET A 96 -9.60 8.47 6.26
CA MET A 96 -10.08 7.48 5.29
C MET A 96 -11.59 7.65 5.01
N LEU A 97 -12.40 7.89 6.05
CA LEU A 97 -13.83 8.13 5.91
C LEU A 97 -14.12 9.44 5.15
N ALA A 98 -13.41 10.52 5.47
CA ALA A 98 -13.56 11.80 4.77
C ALA A 98 -13.21 11.68 3.28
N ALA A 99 -12.12 11.00 2.94
CA ALA A 99 -11.69 10.75 1.57
C ALA A 99 -12.68 9.87 0.78
N HIS A 100 -13.30 8.88 1.44
CA HIS A 100 -14.33 8.05 0.83
C HIS A 100 -15.64 8.82 0.59
N GLY A 101 -16.06 9.65 1.55
CA GLY A 101 -17.27 10.45 1.46
C GLY A 101 -17.22 11.51 0.35
N ALA A 102 -16.04 12.08 0.08
CA ALA A 102 -15.84 13.03 -1.02
C ALA A 102 -15.89 12.38 -2.43
N SER A 103 -15.81 11.04 -2.52
CA SER A 103 -15.86 10.29 -3.79
C SER A 103 -17.26 9.75 -4.12
N ARG A 104 -18.28 10.03 -3.29
CA ARG A 104 -19.70 9.70 -3.54
C ARG A 104 -20.46 10.95 -3.96
#